data_AF-A0ABD5ZJ42-F1
#
_entry.id   AF-A0ABD5ZJ42-F1
#
_cell.length_a   1.000
_cell.length_b   1.000
_cell.length_c   1.000
_cell.angle_alpha   90.00
_cell.angle_beta   90.00
_cell.angle_gamma   90.00
#
_symmetry.space_group_name_H-M   'P 1'
#
loop_
_entity.id
_entity.type
_entity.pdbx_description
1 polymer ?
#
loop_
_entity_poly.entity_id
_entity_poly.type
_entity_poly.pdbx_seq_one_letter_code
_entity_poly.pdbx_strand_id
1 'polypeptide(L)'
;MIKLVNLVVKKDEYSHEEFVERWMGSHAELAKDLPGLKKYVTSLPTAPERSAYDGIVELYFEDMGALKAAFDSEIGEAVNADAAEFIDMEQGPTLYVEEEIQLDDA
;
A
#
# COMPACT_ATOMS: atom_id res chain seq x y z
N MET A 1 -4.38 16.39 -4.99
CA MET A 1 -4.60 15.06 -4.40
C MET A 1 -3.42 14.75 -3.51
N ILE A 2 -3.68 14.18 -2.34
CA ILE A 2 -2.63 13.65 -1.48
C ILE A 2 -2.41 12.18 -1.80
N LYS A 3 -1.20 11.71 -1.52
CA LYS A 3 -0.77 10.34 -1.78
C LYS A 3 -0.18 9.76 -0.49
N LEU A 4 -0.68 8.61 -0.09
CA LEU A 4 -0.01 7.75 0.89
C LEU A 4 0.97 6.87 0.13
N VAL A 5 2.24 6.89 0.54
CA VAL A 5 3.27 5.96 0.08
C VAL A 5 3.76 5.15 1.26
N ASN A 6 3.66 3.83 1.22
CA ASN A 6 4.29 2.97 2.22
C ASN A 6 5.31 2.05 1.55
N LEU A 7 6.51 2.00 2.15
CA LEU A 7 7.55 1.05 1.77
C LEU A 7 7.30 -0.24 2.56
N VAL A 8 6.67 -1.21 1.92
CA VAL A 8 6.12 -2.40 2.56
C VAL A 8 7.25 -3.37 2.87
N VAL A 9 7.26 -3.89 4.10
CA VAL A 9 8.10 -5.01 4.52
C VAL A 9 7.19 -6.18 4.81
N LYS A 10 7.41 -7.33 4.17
CA LYS A 10 6.64 -8.54 4.48
C LYS A 10 7.10 -9.11 5.83
N LYS A 11 6.24 -9.84 6.52
CA LYS A 11 6.69 -10.59 7.71
C LYS A 11 7.65 -11.72 7.34
N ASP A 12 8.54 -12.07 8.27
CA ASP A 12 9.58 -13.10 8.09
C ASP A 12 9.01 -14.49 7.78
N GLU A 13 7.80 -14.80 8.25
CA GLU A 13 7.14 -16.08 8.01
C GLU A 13 6.64 -16.27 6.56
N TYR A 14 6.58 -15.20 5.78
CA TYR A 14 6.17 -15.24 4.37
C TYR A 14 7.39 -15.29 3.46
N SER A 15 7.39 -16.16 2.46
CA SER A 15 8.24 -15.97 1.29
C SER A 15 7.80 -14.72 0.51
N HIS A 16 8.69 -14.17 -0.31
CA HIS A 16 8.34 -13.03 -1.16
C HIS A 16 7.22 -13.40 -2.15
N GLU A 17 7.21 -14.64 -2.65
CA GLU A 17 6.17 -15.13 -3.57
C GLU A 17 4.79 -15.19 -2.90
N GLU A 18 4.69 -15.77 -1.71
CA GLU A 18 3.43 -15.84 -0.94
C GLU A 18 2.92 -14.44 -0.55
N PHE A 19 3.84 -13.55 -0.18
CA PHE A 19 3.53 -12.14 0.07
C PHE A 19 2.94 -11.46 -1.15
N VAL A 20 3.56 -11.60 -2.32
CA VAL A 20 3.09 -11.02 -3.58
C VAL A 20 1.74 -11.59 -3.98
N GLU A 21 1.56 -12.91 -3.89
CA GLU A 21 0.29 -13.56 -4.21
C GLU A 21 -0.86 -13.03 -3.34
N ARG A 22 -0.65 -12.96 -2.03
CA ARG A 22 -1.66 -12.43 -1.10
C ARG A 22 -1.93 -10.94 -1.35
N TRP A 23 -0.87 -10.15 -1.55
CA TRP A 23 -1.00 -8.71 -1.73
C TRP A 23 -1.70 -8.36 -3.05
N MET A 24 -1.21 -8.88 -4.18
CA MET A 24 -1.79 -8.59 -5.51
C MET A 24 -3.14 -9.29 -5.74
N GLY A 25 -3.46 -10.30 -4.92
CA GLY A 25 -4.74 -11.01 -4.93
C GLY A 25 -5.75 -10.39 -3.98
N SER A 26 -6.12 -11.14 -2.95
CA SER A 26 -7.24 -10.83 -2.06
C SER A 26 -7.10 -9.49 -1.34
N HIS A 27 -5.89 -9.12 -0.92
CA HIS A 27 -5.66 -7.85 -0.23
C HIS A 27 -5.94 -6.66 -1.16
N ALA A 28 -5.44 -6.73 -2.40
CA ALA A 28 -5.66 -5.65 -3.35
C ALA A 28 -7.13 -5.51 -3.75
N GLU A 29 -7.85 -6.62 -3.92
CA GLU A 29 -9.30 -6.57 -4.16
C GLU A 29 -10.06 -5.93 -2.99
N LEU A 30 -9.71 -6.28 -1.75
CA LEU A 30 -10.30 -5.67 -0.55
C LEU A 30 -10.01 -4.16 -0.47
N ALA A 31 -8.77 -3.75 -0.71
CA ALA A 31 -8.34 -2.35 -0.60
C ALA A 31 -8.96 -1.44 -1.67
N LYS A 32 -9.38 -1.98 -2.83
CA LYS A 32 -10.08 -1.20 -3.87
C LYS A 32 -11.42 -0.63 -3.39
N ASP A 33 -12.02 -1.23 -2.36
CA ASP A 33 -13.29 -0.80 -1.79
C ASP A 33 -13.14 0.30 -0.72
N LEU A 34 -11.91 0.76 -0.43
CA LEU A 34 -11.68 1.90 0.47
C LEU A 34 -12.45 3.15 -0.02
N PRO A 35 -13.27 3.79 0.83
CA PRO A 35 -14.10 4.88 0.38
C PRO A 35 -13.24 6.10 0.05
N GLY A 36 -13.53 6.71 -1.10
CA GLY A 36 -12.82 7.90 -1.55
C GLY A 36 -11.44 7.64 -2.18
N LEU A 37 -10.99 6.39 -2.26
CA LEU A 37 -9.78 6.00 -2.99
C LEU A 37 -9.90 6.37 -4.48
N LYS A 38 -8.91 7.09 -5.00
CA LYS A 38 -8.89 7.57 -6.40
C LYS A 38 -8.00 6.74 -7.30
N LYS A 39 -6.91 6.21 -6.74
CA LYS A 39 -5.92 5.40 -7.46
C LYS A 39 -5.18 4.53 -6.45
N TYR A 40 -4.90 3.29 -6.85
CA TYR A 40 -4.11 2.34 -6.10
C TYR A 40 -3.03 1.77 -7.04
N VAL A 41 -1.78 1.97 -6.68
CA VAL A 41 -0.62 1.48 -7.41
C VAL A 41 0.24 0.64 -6.49
N THR A 42 0.78 -0.44 -7.04
CA THR A 42 1.76 -1.28 -6.39
C THR A 42 3.01 -1.38 -7.26
N SER A 43 4.17 -1.36 -6.64
CA SER A 43 5.46 -1.59 -7.31
C SER A 43 6.25 -2.64 -6.54
N LEU A 44 6.63 -3.71 -7.23
CA LEU A 44 7.45 -4.79 -6.67
C LEU A 44 8.90 -4.61 -7.09
N PRO A 45 9.87 -4.92 -6.21
CA PRO A 45 11.27 -4.94 -6.59
C PRO A 45 11.50 -6.01 -7.67
N THR A 46 12.26 -5.68 -8.71
CA THR A 46 12.64 -6.65 -9.76
C THR A 46 13.71 -7.66 -9.30
N ALA A 47 14.37 -7.36 -8.18
CA ALA A 47 15.37 -8.19 -7.53
C ALA A 47 15.14 -8.14 -6.00
N PRO A 48 14.12 -8.85 -5.48
CA PRO A 48 13.70 -8.76 -4.07
C PRO A 48 14.83 -9.06 -3.09
N GLU A 49 15.73 -9.98 -3.43
CA GLU A 49 16.89 -10.37 -2.61
C GLU A 49 17.94 -9.26 -2.44
N ARG A 50 17.82 -8.16 -3.20
CA ARG A 50 18.70 -6.98 -3.14
C ARG A 50 17.97 -5.73 -2.63
N SER A 51 16.71 -5.85 -2.25
CA SER A 51 15.88 -4.75 -1.78
C SER A 51 15.80 -4.74 -0.25
N ALA A 52 15.66 -3.55 0.34
CA ALA A 52 15.35 -3.40 1.76
C ALA A 52 13.84 -3.51 2.04
N TYR A 53 13.00 -3.42 0.99
CA TYR A 53 11.55 -3.43 1.08
C TYR A 53 10.97 -4.41 0.04
N ASP A 54 9.88 -5.07 0.38
CA ASP A 54 9.21 -6.06 -0.47
C ASP A 54 8.24 -5.42 -1.46
N GLY A 55 7.92 -4.15 -1.30
CA GLY A 55 7.29 -3.36 -2.36
C GLY A 55 6.91 -1.96 -1.91
N ILE A 56 6.21 -1.26 -2.79
CA ILE A 56 5.69 0.09 -2.55
C ILE A 56 4.20 0.07 -2.84
N VAL A 57 3.40 0.54 -1.87
CA VAL A 57 1.99 0.86 -2.10
C VAL A 57 1.83 2.36 -2.22
N GLU A 58 1.02 2.78 -3.18
CA GLU A 58 0.63 4.16 -3.36
C GLU A 58 -0.90 4.27 -3.45
N LEU A 59 -1.50 4.99 -2.50
CA LEU A 59 -2.94 5.24 -2.45
C LEU A 59 -3.21 6.73 -2.56
N TYR A 60 -4.06 7.10 -3.52
CA TYR A 60 -4.37 8.49 -3.81
C TYR A 60 -5.76 8.84 -3.29
N PHE A 61 -5.84 9.98 -2.60
CA PHE A 61 -7.08 10.54 -2.09
C PHE A 61 -7.18 12.03 -2.44
N GLU A 62 -8.39 12.58 -2.36
CA GLU A 62 -8.61 13.99 -2.63
C GLU A 62 -7.79 14.88 -1.68
N ASP A 63 -7.91 14.59 -0.38
CA ASP A 63 -7.25 15.30 0.71
C ASP A 63 -7.03 14.39 1.94
N MET A 64 -6.40 14.92 2.99
CA MET A 64 -6.12 14.18 4.22
C MET A 64 -7.37 13.76 4.99
N GLY A 65 -8.47 14.50 4.86
CA GLY A 65 -9.76 14.16 5.47
C GLY A 65 -10.37 12.93 4.83
N ALA A 66 -10.33 12.85 3.49
CA ALA A 66 -10.79 11.68 2.73
C ALA A 66 -9.96 10.43 3.07
N LEU A 67 -8.63 10.55 3.15
CA LEU A 67 -7.76 9.45 3.58
C LEU A 67 -8.10 8.99 4.98
N LYS A 68 -8.22 9.91 5.93
CA LYS A 68 -8.57 9.56 7.32
C LYS A 68 -9.92 8.85 7.39
N ALA A 69 -10.93 9.37 6.71
CA ALA A 69 -12.26 8.75 6.66
C ALA A 69 -12.22 7.34 6.03
N ALA A 70 -11.33 7.10 5.06
CA ALA A 70 -11.14 5.78 4.47
C ALA A 70 -10.64 4.76 5.49
N PHE A 71 -9.59 5.10 6.24
CA PHE A 71 -9.01 4.19 7.22
C PHE A 71 -9.79 4.11 8.54
N ASP A 72 -10.64 5.10 8.87
CA ASP A 72 -11.59 5.05 10.00
C ASP A 72 -12.87 4.26 9.67
N SER A 73 -13.04 3.76 8.44
CA SER A 73 -14.23 3.01 8.02
C SER A 73 -14.11 1.51 8.31
N GLU A 74 -15.23 0.78 8.31
CA GLU A 74 -15.24 -0.69 8.50
C GLU A 74 -14.35 -1.42 7.48
N ILE A 75 -14.33 -0.97 6.23
CA ILE A 75 -13.44 -1.54 5.21
C ILE A 75 -11.98 -1.18 5.47
N GLY A 76 -11.70 0.01 6.00
CA GLY A 76 -10.36 0.42 6.42
C GLY A 76 -9.81 -0.42 7.56
N GLU A 77 -10.64 -0.73 8.55
CA GLU A 77 -10.31 -1.67 9.63
C GLU A 77 -10.01 -3.07 9.07
N ALA A 78 -10.85 -3.57 8.15
CA ALA A 78 -10.64 -4.87 7.52
C ALA A 78 -9.34 -4.93 6.69
N VAL A 79 -9.04 -3.88 5.92
CA VAL A 79 -7.79 -3.75 5.15
C VAL A 79 -6.58 -3.76 6.07
N ASN A 80 -6.61 -2.97 7.14
CA ASN A 80 -5.50 -2.93 8.11
C ASN A 80 -5.33 -4.27 8.83
N ALA A 81 -6.43 -4.93 9.20
CA ALA A 81 -6.39 -6.24 9.84
C ALA A 81 -5.80 -7.31 8.88
N ASP A 82 -6.21 -7.32 7.62
CA ASP A 82 -5.65 -8.24 6.63
C ASP A 82 -4.17 -7.94 6.35
N ALA A 83 -3.79 -6.66 6.18
CA ALA A 83 -2.40 -6.24 6.04
C ALA A 83 -1.54 -6.75 7.21
N ALA A 84 -2.02 -6.58 8.45
CA ALA A 84 -1.31 -6.98 9.65
C ALA A 84 -1.02 -8.48 9.74
N GLU A 85 -1.65 -9.33 8.93
CA GLU A 85 -1.34 -10.76 8.89
C GLU A 85 -0.01 -11.04 8.16
N PHE A 86 0.31 -10.30 7.09
CA PHE A 86 1.41 -10.60 6.17
C PHE A 86 2.43 -9.46 5.98
N ILE A 87 2.13 -8.27 6.48
CA ILE A 87 3.01 -7.08 6.48
C ILE A 87 3.55 -6.84 7.88
N ASP A 88 4.83 -6.48 7.97
CA ASP A 88 5.40 -5.87 9.17
C ASP A 88 5.05 -4.37 9.20
N MET A 89 4.02 -4.05 9.98
CA MET A 89 3.44 -2.71 10.06
C MET A 89 4.37 -1.68 10.73
N GLU A 90 5.44 -2.11 11.42
CA GLU A 90 6.35 -1.23 12.14
C GLU A 90 7.64 -0.93 11.36
N GLN A 91 8.10 -1.86 10.52
CA GLN A 91 9.34 -1.68 9.76
C GLN A 91 9.18 -0.78 8.53
N GLY A 92 8.01 -0.79 7.88
CA GLY A 92 7.78 -0.04 6.65
C GLY A 92 7.40 1.43 6.90
N PRO A 93 8.22 2.43 6.51
CA PRO A 93 7.84 3.83 6.66
C PRO A 93 6.66 4.21 5.75
N THR A 94 5.73 4.98 6.31
CA THR A 94 4.64 5.63 5.57
C THR A 94 4.92 7.12 5.40
N LEU A 95 4.78 7.63 4.19
CA LEU A 95 4.83 9.04 3.84
C LEU A 95 3.47 9.50 3.33
N TYR A 96 3.09 10.71 3.71
CA TYR A 96 1.95 11.42 3.14
C TYR A 96 2.51 12.57 2.31
N VAL A 97 2.29 12.53 1.00
CA VAL A 97 3.00 13.39 0.05
C VAL A 97 2.06 14.04 -0.94
N GLU A 98 2.49 15.16 -1.49
CA GLU A 98 1.98 15.74 -2.73
C GLU A 98 2.91 15.31 -3.87
N GLU A 99 2.35 14.97 -5.02
CA GLU A 99 3.09 14.49 -6.18
C GLU A 99 3.33 15.63 -7.17
N GLU A 100 4.58 15.84 -7.56
CA GLU A 100 5.00 16.79 -8.57
C GLU A 100 5.69 16.03 -9.71
N ILE A 101 5.07 16.02 -10.88
CA ILE A 101 5.59 15.29 -12.05
C ILE A 101 6.62 16.16 -12.76
N GLN A 102 7.89 15.72 -12.75
CA GLN A 102 8.98 16.43 -13.44
C GLN A 102 9.06 16.07 -14.94
N LEU A 103 8.63 14.86 -15.30
CA LEU A 103 8.59 14.34 -16.67
C LEU A 103 7.52 13.24 -16.74
N ASP A 104 6.68 13.29 -17.76
CA ASP A 104 5.71 12.24 -18.12
C ASP A 104 5.76 12.07 -19.64
N ASP A 105 6.22 10.91 -20.10
CA ASP A 105 6.39 10.58 -21.51
C ASP A 105 5.29 9.64 -22.05
N ALA A 106 4.23 9.43 -21.25
CA ALA A 106 3.05 8.63 -21.60
C ALA A 106 2.10 9.32 -22.59
#